data_AF-A0A971HQQ5-F1
#
_entry.id   AF-A0A971HQQ5-F1
#
_cell.length_a   1.000
_cell.length_b   1.000
_cell.length_c   1.000
_cell.angle_alpha   90.00
_cell.angle_beta   90.00
_cell.angle_gamma   90.00
#
_symmetry.space_group_name_H-M   'P 1'
#
loop_
_entity.id
_entity.type
_entity.pdbx_description
1 polymer ?
#
loop_
_entity_poly.entity_id
_entity_poly.type
_entity_poly.pdbx_seq_one_letter_code
_entity_poly.pdbx_strand_id
1 'polypeptide(L)'
;MKKICVGLCLFFGIFGLTYDGAFAQVKPVKKSETPKISFGFTNISKALMLHPTMAHYKIKEGRFAPVALKEKINEPAGSRLKEFEANREKVLAEKKVIDEKIEKADKDFSDKFAKLNVKYGKKSSAKVSDEYNKEKNLLENKFWAERQELLVKRTDIENKLKKLNDENTMLHLTSHEETERVFGVMLDDVYEAVNQVAEHYKVDVVFNSSFSVERTPVNPSFTPVNPMDEFFAMKPNRDAKEFLVDHGPNDEAPFAMTLDYWLACQRWAFRTTSDPRLDKMFLKGGLDMTPAVIDLIYQKHKISAAHRDVIQEFLKNHN
;
A
#
# COMPACT_ATOMS: atom_id res chain seq x y z
N MET A 1 -17.87 34.11 80.48
CA MET A 1 -18.52 32.78 80.58
C MET A 1 -17.63 31.81 79.80
N LYS A 2 -16.70 31.06 80.40
CA LYS A 2 -16.87 29.78 81.14
C LYS A 2 -17.85 28.82 80.43
N LYS A 3 -17.34 27.85 79.65
CA LYS A 3 -17.17 26.44 80.06
C LYS A 3 -16.76 25.53 78.89
N ILE A 4 -15.65 24.83 79.13
CA ILE A 4 -15.28 23.51 78.61
C ILE A 4 -16.28 22.47 79.14
N CYS A 5 -16.60 21.42 78.37
CA CYS A 5 -16.54 19.99 78.76
C CYS A 5 -17.33 19.11 77.78
N VAL A 6 -16.66 18.09 77.19
CA VAL A 6 -16.79 16.63 77.49
C VAL A 6 -18.10 16.07 76.93
N GLY A 7 -18.12 15.18 75.94
CA GLY A 7 -17.33 13.96 75.77
C GLY A 7 -18.26 12.77 76.01
N LEU A 8 -18.41 11.86 75.04
CA LEU A 8 -18.90 10.50 75.29
C LEU A 8 -18.56 9.58 74.10
N CYS A 9 -17.46 8.85 74.24
CA CYS A 9 -17.33 7.52 73.64
C CYS A 9 -18.15 6.52 74.46
N LEU A 10 -18.47 5.37 73.85
CA LEU A 10 -18.82 4.03 74.39
C LEU A 10 -20.01 3.46 73.58
N PHE A 11 -20.11 2.19 73.16
CA PHE A 11 -19.48 0.92 73.56
C PHE A 11 -19.46 -0.07 72.38
N PHE A 12 -18.33 -0.75 72.19
CA PHE A 12 -18.08 -2.18 71.92
C PHE A 12 -18.99 -3.04 71.01
N GLY A 13 -18.31 -3.68 70.05
CA GLY A 13 -18.58 -5.04 69.60
C GLY A 13 -17.25 -5.77 69.35
N ILE A 14 -16.84 -6.60 70.31
CA ILE A 14 -15.71 -7.55 70.22
C ILE A 14 -16.18 -8.77 69.43
N PHE A 15 -15.43 -9.21 68.43
CA PHE A 15 -15.07 -10.62 68.22
C PHE A 15 -13.85 -10.70 67.31
N GLY A 16 -12.79 -11.34 67.82
CA GLY A 16 -11.45 -11.30 67.23
C GLY A 16 -11.23 -12.21 66.04
N LEU A 17 -10.11 -11.99 65.36
CA LEU A 17 -9.16 -13.02 64.94
C LEU A 17 -7.84 -12.33 64.60
N THR A 18 -6.79 -12.85 65.22
CA THR A 18 -5.38 -12.44 65.20
C THR A 18 -4.75 -12.56 63.82
N TYR A 19 -3.85 -11.64 63.45
CA TYR A 19 -2.57 -12.00 62.84
C TYR A 19 -1.55 -10.85 63.02
N ASP A 20 -0.52 -11.14 63.81
CA ASP A 20 0.71 -10.36 63.93
C ASP A 20 1.53 -10.44 62.63
N GLY A 21 2.14 -9.33 62.24
CA GLY A 21 3.09 -9.28 61.13
C GLY A 21 3.75 -7.91 61.03
N ALA A 22 4.93 -7.79 61.64
CA ALA A 22 5.72 -6.58 61.73
C ALA A 22 5.92 -5.85 60.38
N PHE A 23 5.40 -4.63 60.26
CA PHE A 23 5.87 -3.69 59.25
C PHE A 23 7.26 -3.21 59.64
N ALA A 24 8.28 -3.86 59.08
CA ALA A 24 9.63 -3.33 59.05
C ALA A 24 9.58 -1.91 58.48
N GLN A 25 10.03 -0.93 59.27
CA GLN A 25 10.27 0.43 58.79
C GLN A 25 11.31 0.38 57.68
N VAL A 26 10.86 0.45 56.43
CA VAL A 26 11.73 0.65 55.27
C VAL A 26 12.33 2.03 55.41
N LYS A 27 13.63 2.09 55.74
CA LYS A 27 14.42 3.33 55.67
C LYS A 27 14.19 3.96 54.29
N PRO A 28 13.96 5.28 54.17
CA PRO A 28 13.83 5.91 52.88
C PRO A 28 15.11 5.66 52.09
N VAL A 29 15.00 4.91 50.99
CA VAL A 29 16.03 4.77 49.99
C VAL A 29 16.33 6.19 49.52
N LYS A 30 17.60 6.64 49.65
CA LYS A 30 18.07 7.85 48.97
C LYS A 30 17.55 7.76 47.54
N LYS A 31 16.77 8.76 47.09
CA LYS A 31 16.34 8.90 45.70
C LYS A 31 17.58 8.64 44.82
N SER A 32 17.71 7.44 44.28
CA SER A 32 18.56 7.26 43.12
C SER A 32 17.88 8.10 42.06
N GLU A 33 18.58 9.10 41.54
CA GLU A 33 18.19 9.73 40.30
C GLU A 33 18.21 8.61 39.26
N THR A 34 17.07 7.96 39.05
CA THR A 34 16.85 7.16 37.87
C THR A 34 17.13 8.10 36.69
N PRO A 35 18.04 7.74 35.76
CA PRO A 35 18.28 8.58 34.61
C PRO A 35 16.93 8.86 33.95
N LYS A 36 16.61 10.14 33.79
CA LYS A 36 15.33 10.56 33.22
C LYS A 36 15.42 10.27 31.71
N ILE A 37 15.05 9.05 31.34
CA ILE A 37 14.99 8.61 29.94
C ILE A 37 14.10 9.60 29.18
N SER A 38 14.65 10.21 28.14
CA SER A 38 13.95 11.13 27.25
C SER A 38 13.28 10.35 26.13
N PHE A 39 11.99 10.60 25.92
CA PHE A 39 11.19 9.95 24.89
C PHE A 39 10.83 10.94 23.79
N GLY A 40 10.95 10.50 22.54
CA GLY A 40 10.50 11.22 21.36
C GLY A 40 9.66 10.33 20.46
N PHE A 41 9.01 10.95 19.48
CA PHE A 41 8.30 10.21 18.44
C PHE A 41 8.49 10.84 17.07
N THR A 42 8.33 10.04 16.03
CA THR A 42 8.36 10.48 14.64
C THR A 42 7.27 9.76 13.85
N ASN A 43 6.52 10.50 13.04
CA ASN A 43 5.59 9.89 12.10
C ASN A 43 6.31 9.49 10.81
N ILE A 44 6.80 8.25 10.76
CA ILE A 44 7.57 7.70 9.64
C ILE A 44 6.77 7.70 8.33
N SER A 45 5.47 7.37 8.38
CA SER A 45 4.58 7.45 7.21
C SER A 45 4.52 8.87 6.65
N LYS A 46 4.26 9.89 7.50
CA LYS A 46 4.25 11.30 7.05
C LYS A 46 5.61 11.69 6.45
N ALA A 47 6.71 11.33 7.10
CA ALA A 47 8.06 11.61 6.61
C ALA A 47 8.33 10.99 5.23
N LEU A 48 7.87 9.75 5.00
CA LEU A 48 7.96 9.09 3.70
C LEU A 48 7.07 9.71 2.64
N MET A 49 5.82 10.03 2.97
CA MET A 49 4.88 10.64 2.01
C MET A 49 5.33 12.03 1.56
N LEU A 50 6.09 12.74 2.40
CA LEU A 50 6.70 14.03 2.09
C LEU A 50 8.13 13.90 1.56
N HIS A 51 8.70 12.70 1.48
CA HIS A 51 10.07 12.48 1.03
C HIS A 51 10.21 12.93 -0.44
N PRO A 52 11.30 13.62 -0.84
CA PRO A 52 11.45 14.17 -2.20
C PRO A 52 11.22 13.16 -3.34
N THR A 53 11.68 11.92 -3.16
CA THR A 53 11.48 10.84 -4.13
C THR A 53 10.00 10.51 -4.40
N MET A 54 9.08 10.83 -3.49
CA MET A 54 7.65 10.66 -3.73
C MET A 54 7.14 11.50 -4.90
N ALA A 55 7.83 12.57 -5.32
CA ALA A 55 7.52 13.29 -6.55
C ALA A 55 7.41 12.38 -7.78
N HIS A 56 8.16 11.28 -7.78
CA HIS A 56 8.19 10.33 -8.90
C HIS A 56 7.21 9.16 -8.74
N TYR A 57 6.43 9.11 -7.66
CA TYR A 57 5.47 8.03 -7.42
C TYR A 57 4.15 8.26 -8.15
N LYS A 58 3.79 7.33 -9.04
CA LYS A 58 2.52 7.34 -9.76
C LYS A 58 1.50 6.52 -8.97
N ILE A 59 0.63 7.20 -8.24
CA ILE A 59 -0.33 6.58 -7.30
C ILE A 59 -1.27 5.60 -8.01
N LYS A 60 -1.77 5.97 -9.20
CA LYS A 60 -2.73 5.16 -9.95
C LYS A 60 -2.17 3.79 -10.31
N GLU A 61 -0.89 3.72 -10.68
CA GLU A 61 -0.18 2.51 -11.04
C GLU A 61 0.51 1.87 -9.82
N GLY A 62 0.80 2.64 -8.76
CA GLY A 62 1.46 2.15 -7.54
C GLY A 62 2.92 1.81 -7.80
N ARG A 63 3.58 2.61 -8.64
CA ARG A 63 4.95 2.42 -9.10
C ARG A 63 5.65 3.76 -9.17
N PHE A 64 6.97 3.74 -9.08
CA PHE A 64 7.77 4.94 -9.32
C PHE A 64 8.08 5.07 -10.81
N ALA A 65 8.34 6.30 -11.26
CA ALA A 65 9.07 6.51 -12.50
C ALA A 65 10.52 6.00 -12.35
N PRO A 66 11.17 5.50 -13.41
CA PRO A 66 12.52 4.90 -13.33
C PRO A 66 13.59 5.83 -12.75
N VAL A 67 13.41 7.14 -12.89
CA VAL A 67 14.29 8.17 -12.31
C VAL A 67 14.43 8.07 -10.78
N ALA A 68 13.44 7.47 -10.10
CA ALA A 68 13.45 7.30 -8.64
C ALA A 68 14.51 6.30 -8.15
N LEU A 69 14.98 5.38 -9.01
CA LEU A 69 15.94 4.35 -8.61
C LEU A 69 17.32 4.93 -8.28
N LYS A 70 17.66 6.16 -8.73
CA LYS A 70 18.95 6.87 -8.57
C LYS A 70 20.20 6.12 -9.07
N GLU A 71 20.12 4.81 -9.26
CA GLU A 71 21.09 3.96 -9.91
C GLU A 71 20.98 4.11 -11.43
N LYS A 72 22.11 4.00 -12.13
CA LYS A 72 22.08 3.78 -13.58
C LYS A 72 21.43 2.42 -13.80
N ILE A 73 20.19 2.41 -14.28
CA ILE A 73 19.54 1.20 -14.79
C ILE A 73 20.43 0.72 -15.94
N ASN A 74 21.25 -0.31 -15.67
CA ASN A 74 22.17 -0.89 -16.66
C ASN A 74 21.41 -1.73 -17.71
N GLU A 75 20.10 -1.89 -17.55
CA GLU A 75 19.24 -2.45 -18.58
C GLU A 75 18.93 -1.36 -19.62
N PRO A 76 19.23 -1.60 -20.91
CA PRO A 76 18.84 -0.69 -21.97
C PRO A 76 17.33 -0.42 -21.87
N ALA A 77 16.91 0.82 -22.07
CA ALA A 77 15.50 1.27 -22.00
C ALA A 77 14.52 0.58 -22.99
N GLY A 78 14.87 -0.58 -23.56
CA GLY A 78 14.02 -1.42 -24.38
C GLY A 78 14.21 -2.93 -24.15
N SER A 79 15.00 -3.40 -23.18
CA SER A 79 15.11 -4.85 -22.89
C SER A 79 13.82 -5.40 -22.29
N ARG A 80 13.22 -4.70 -21.33
CA ARG A 80 11.94 -5.07 -20.71
C ARG A 80 10.79 -5.02 -21.69
N LEU A 81 10.77 -4.01 -22.55
CA LEU A 81 9.77 -3.90 -23.61
C LEU A 81 9.87 -5.08 -24.57
N LYS A 82 11.09 -5.45 -24.99
CA LYS A 82 11.32 -6.62 -25.85
C LYS A 82 10.92 -7.94 -25.20
N GLU A 83 11.25 -8.14 -23.93
CA GLU A 83 10.87 -9.36 -23.20
C GLU A 83 9.35 -9.45 -23.02
N PHE A 84 8.72 -8.32 -22.70
CA PHE A 84 7.27 -8.20 -22.63
C PHE A 84 6.59 -8.48 -23.99
N GLU A 85 7.09 -7.88 -25.07
CA GLU A 85 6.60 -8.10 -26.43
C GLU A 85 6.75 -9.57 -26.83
N ALA A 86 7.90 -10.20 -26.55
CA ALA A 86 8.12 -11.62 -26.81
C ALA A 86 7.13 -12.52 -26.04
N ASN A 87 6.87 -12.22 -24.76
CA ASN A 87 5.88 -12.94 -23.96
C ASN A 87 4.46 -12.74 -24.51
N ARG A 88 4.11 -11.52 -24.92
CA ARG A 88 2.81 -11.21 -25.53
C ARG A 88 2.62 -11.95 -26.86
N GLU A 89 3.64 -11.97 -27.71
CA GLU A 89 3.64 -12.72 -28.97
C GLU A 89 3.46 -14.22 -28.73
N LYS A 90 4.13 -14.78 -27.72
CA LYS A 90 3.97 -16.20 -27.34
C LYS A 90 2.53 -16.52 -26.94
N VAL A 91 1.90 -15.68 -26.11
CA VAL A 91 0.50 -15.89 -25.68
C VAL A 91 -0.48 -15.68 -26.85
N LEU A 92 -0.20 -14.75 -27.77
CA LEU A 92 -0.98 -14.59 -29.00
C LEU A 92 -0.88 -15.83 -29.90
N ALA A 93 0.31 -16.43 -30.02
CA ALA A 93 0.50 -17.67 -30.76
C ALA A 93 -0.25 -18.84 -30.11
N GLU A 94 -0.23 -18.95 -28.77
CA GLU A 94 -1.03 -19.94 -28.03
C GLU A 94 -2.53 -19.77 -28.30
N LYS A 95 -3.03 -18.52 -28.32
CA LYS A 95 -4.44 -18.23 -28.65
C LYS A 95 -4.78 -18.75 -30.06
N LYS A 96 -3.95 -18.43 -31.05
CA LYS A 96 -4.16 -18.85 -32.44
C LYS A 96 -4.25 -20.38 -32.57
N VAL A 97 -3.38 -21.11 -31.88
CA VAL A 97 -3.40 -22.59 -31.87
C VAL A 97 -4.69 -23.13 -31.22
N ILE A 98 -5.21 -22.49 -30.18
CA ILE A 98 -6.49 -22.89 -29.57
C ILE A 98 -7.67 -22.57 -30.50
N ASP A 99 -7.69 -21.41 -31.15
CA ASP A 99 -8.71 -21.04 -32.12
C ASP A 99 -8.75 -22.04 -33.30
N GLU A 100 -7.58 -22.41 -33.85
CA GLU A 100 -7.46 -23.44 -34.90
C GLU A 100 -7.97 -24.82 -34.43
N LYS A 101 -7.74 -25.19 -33.16
CA LYS A 101 -8.26 -26.45 -32.59
C LYS A 101 -9.79 -26.44 -32.46
N ILE A 102 -10.38 -25.29 -32.09
CA ILE A 102 -11.84 -25.13 -32.02
C ILE A 102 -12.44 -25.28 -33.42
N GLU A 103 -11.89 -24.58 -34.41
CA GLU A 103 -12.34 -24.67 -35.81
C GLU A 103 -12.25 -26.11 -36.33
N LYS A 104 -11.15 -26.81 -36.02
CA LYS A 104 -10.98 -28.21 -36.39
C LYS A 104 -12.00 -29.12 -35.71
N ALA A 105 -12.28 -28.93 -34.42
CA ALA A 105 -13.28 -29.71 -33.70
C ALA A 105 -14.70 -29.49 -34.28
N ASP A 106 -15.06 -28.24 -34.58
CA ASP A 106 -16.34 -27.87 -35.20
C ASP A 106 -16.49 -28.49 -36.60
N LYS A 107 -15.41 -28.50 -37.40
CA LYS A 107 -15.39 -29.15 -38.72
C LYS A 107 -15.49 -30.67 -38.61
N ASP A 108 -14.68 -31.30 -37.74
CA ASP A 108 -14.67 -32.75 -37.55
C ASP A 108 -16.02 -33.26 -37.04
N PHE A 109 -16.69 -32.50 -36.16
CA PHE A 109 -18.05 -32.80 -35.72
C PHE A 109 -19.03 -32.72 -36.89
N SER A 110 -19.01 -31.63 -37.65
CA SER A 110 -19.88 -31.43 -38.82
C SER A 110 -19.73 -32.55 -39.85
N ASP A 111 -18.50 -32.94 -40.17
CA ASP A 111 -18.19 -34.03 -41.10
C ASP A 111 -18.68 -35.41 -40.59
N LYS A 112 -18.48 -35.69 -39.28
CA LYS A 112 -18.96 -36.94 -38.66
C LYS A 112 -20.49 -36.97 -38.58
N PHE A 113 -21.12 -35.84 -38.26
CA PHE A 113 -22.57 -35.72 -38.16
C PHE A 113 -23.23 -35.89 -39.55
N ALA A 114 -22.65 -35.29 -40.59
CA ALA A 114 -23.11 -35.50 -41.97
C ALA A 114 -23.01 -36.98 -42.39
N LYS A 115 -21.90 -37.65 -42.10
CA LYS A 115 -21.73 -39.09 -42.35
C LYS A 115 -22.74 -39.94 -41.58
N LEU A 116 -23.03 -39.58 -40.33
CA LEU A 116 -24.05 -40.24 -39.53
C LEU A 116 -25.44 -40.13 -40.18
N ASN A 117 -25.82 -38.92 -40.62
CA ASN A 117 -27.09 -38.70 -41.33
C ASN A 117 -27.18 -39.50 -42.64
N VAL A 118 -26.09 -39.63 -43.40
CA VAL A 118 -26.05 -40.45 -44.61
C VAL A 118 -26.17 -41.95 -44.29
N LYS A 119 -25.49 -42.43 -43.23
CA LYS A 119 -25.51 -43.84 -42.79
C LYS A 119 -26.92 -44.32 -42.42
N TYR A 120 -27.73 -43.43 -41.85
CA TYR A 120 -29.05 -43.75 -41.30
C TYR A 120 -30.24 -43.20 -42.11
N GLY A 121 -30.03 -42.24 -43.02
CA GLY A 121 -31.06 -41.44 -43.71
C GLY A 121 -32.00 -42.16 -44.71
N LYS A 122 -32.00 -43.49 -44.76
CA LYS A 122 -32.90 -44.29 -45.63
C LYS A 122 -33.57 -45.49 -44.94
N LYS A 123 -33.40 -45.66 -43.62
CA LYS A 123 -33.83 -46.87 -42.91
C LYS A 123 -34.90 -46.52 -41.86
N SER A 124 -36.12 -47.03 -42.02
CA SER A 124 -37.28 -46.71 -41.18
C SER A 124 -37.69 -47.84 -40.23
N SER A 125 -36.79 -48.26 -39.33
CA SER A 125 -37.14 -49.20 -38.26
C SER A 125 -36.78 -48.64 -36.88
N ALA A 126 -37.56 -49.03 -35.86
CA ALA A 126 -37.35 -48.56 -34.48
C ALA A 126 -35.91 -48.84 -33.98
N LYS A 127 -35.38 -50.04 -34.26
CA LYS A 127 -34.00 -50.41 -33.92
C LYS A 127 -32.96 -49.49 -34.58
N VAL A 128 -33.19 -49.09 -35.83
CA VAL A 128 -32.27 -48.21 -36.56
C VAL A 128 -32.33 -46.77 -36.03
N SER A 129 -33.50 -46.33 -35.55
CA SER A 129 -33.65 -45.04 -34.86
C SER A 129 -32.93 -45.02 -33.51
N ASP A 130 -33.02 -46.10 -32.73
CA ASP A 130 -32.35 -46.21 -31.42
C ASP A 130 -30.82 -46.20 -31.56
N GLU A 131 -30.29 -46.93 -32.55
CA GLU A 131 -28.86 -46.93 -32.87
C GLU A 131 -28.36 -45.55 -33.33
N TYR A 132 -29.12 -44.87 -34.19
CA TYR A 132 -28.83 -43.50 -34.62
C TYR A 132 -28.77 -42.54 -33.44
N ASN A 133 -29.79 -42.56 -32.56
CA ASN A 133 -29.83 -41.69 -31.39
C ASN A 133 -28.66 -41.96 -30.42
N LYS A 134 -28.28 -43.22 -30.25
CA LYS A 134 -27.13 -43.60 -29.41
C LYS A 134 -25.81 -43.08 -30.00
N GLU A 135 -25.56 -43.29 -31.29
CA GLU A 135 -24.35 -42.79 -31.96
C GLU A 135 -24.31 -41.26 -32.00
N LYS A 136 -25.46 -40.60 -32.23
CA LYS A 136 -25.62 -39.15 -32.18
C LYS A 136 -25.26 -38.60 -30.81
N ASN A 137 -25.86 -39.12 -29.73
CA ASN A 137 -25.60 -38.65 -28.37
C ASN A 137 -24.13 -38.82 -27.98
N LEU A 138 -23.49 -39.94 -28.37
CA LEU A 138 -22.06 -40.16 -28.14
C LEU A 138 -21.19 -39.12 -28.88
N LEU A 139 -21.53 -38.82 -30.14
CA LEU A 139 -20.82 -37.84 -30.95
C LEU A 139 -20.98 -36.42 -30.37
N GLU A 140 -22.21 -36.02 -30.03
CA GLU A 140 -22.53 -34.72 -29.43
C GLU A 140 -21.85 -34.56 -28.08
N ASN A 141 -21.94 -35.55 -27.18
CA ASN A 141 -21.31 -35.48 -25.87
C ASN A 141 -19.79 -35.33 -25.96
N LYS A 142 -19.14 -36.07 -26.87
CA LYS A 142 -17.70 -35.96 -27.09
C LYS A 142 -17.31 -34.58 -27.64
N PHE A 143 -18.06 -34.10 -28.63
CA PHE A 143 -17.84 -32.77 -29.21
C PHE A 143 -18.00 -31.65 -28.18
N TRP A 144 -19.10 -31.65 -27.42
CA TRP A 144 -19.35 -30.63 -26.42
C TRP A 144 -18.32 -30.67 -25.29
N ALA A 145 -17.88 -31.86 -24.86
CA ALA A 145 -16.81 -31.98 -23.87
C ALA A 145 -15.48 -31.35 -24.36
N GLU A 146 -15.04 -31.73 -25.56
CA GLU A 146 -13.81 -31.21 -26.18
C GLU A 146 -13.89 -29.70 -26.42
N ARG A 147 -15.03 -29.21 -26.92
CA ARG A 147 -15.26 -27.79 -27.19
C ARG A 147 -15.28 -26.96 -25.92
N GLN A 148 -15.91 -27.44 -24.85
CA GLN A 148 -15.91 -26.75 -23.56
C GLN A 148 -14.49 -26.66 -22.98
N GLU A 149 -13.69 -27.73 -23.05
CA GLU A 149 -12.29 -27.71 -22.61
C GLU A 149 -11.47 -26.65 -23.36
N LEU A 150 -11.63 -26.56 -24.69
CA LEU A 150 -10.95 -25.57 -25.51
C LEU A 150 -11.41 -24.14 -25.21
N LEU A 151 -12.71 -23.92 -24.96
CA LEU A 151 -13.25 -22.60 -24.60
C LEU A 151 -12.74 -22.12 -23.23
N VAL A 152 -12.59 -23.02 -22.25
CA VAL A 152 -11.97 -22.69 -20.96
C VAL A 152 -10.52 -22.25 -21.16
N LYS A 153 -9.74 -23.03 -21.92
CA LYS A 153 -8.34 -22.67 -22.24
C LYS A 153 -8.24 -21.32 -22.97
N ARG A 154 -9.15 -21.06 -23.91
CA ARG A 154 -9.22 -19.77 -24.61
C ARG A 154 -9.51 -18.62 -23.64
N THR A 155 -10.45 -18.79 -22.73
CA THR A 155 -10.79 -17.80 -21.69
C THR A 155 -9.58 -17.51 -20.80
N ASP A 156 -8.84 -18.54 -20.38
CA ASP A 156 -7.63 -18.38 -19.57
C ASP A 156 -6.54 -17.59 -20.33
N ILE A 157 -6.37 -17.86 -21.62
CA ILE A 157 -5.43 -17.13 -22.49
C ILE A 157 -5.87 -15.67 -22.65
N GLU A 158 -7.17 -15.41 -22.87
CA GLU A 158 -7.71 -14.05 -22.97
C GLU A 158 -7.51 -13.27 -21.65
N ASN A 159 -7.68 -13.92 -20.50
CA ASN A 159 -7.37 -13.34 -19.19
C ASN A 159 -5.87 -13.02 -19.03
N LYS A 160 -4.98 -13.91 -19.49
CA LYS A 160 -3.53 -13.65 -19.51
C LYS A 160 -3.18 -12.46 -20.40
N LEU A 161 -3.76 -12.39 -21.61
CA LEU A 161 -3.56 -11.25 -22.51
C LEU A 161 -4.06 -9.94 -21.93
N LYS A 162 -5.19 -9.97 -21.22
CA LYS A 162 -5.70 -8.79 -20.51
C LYS A 162 -4.71 -8.32 -19.45
N LYS A 163 -4.20 -9.23 -18.60
CA LYS A 163 -3.17 -8.89 -17.59
C LYS A 163 -1.91 -8.33 -18.22
N LEU A 164 -1.41 -8.94 -19.31
CA LEU A 164 -0.26 -8.43 -20.04
C LEU A 164 -0.55 -7.02 -20.58
N ASN A 165 -1.71 -6.78 -21.20
CA ASN A 165 -2.04 -5.45 -21.69
C ASN A 165 -2.13 -4.41 -20.55
N ASP A 166 -2.64 -4.79 -19.37
CA ASP A 166 -2.63 -3.94 -18.19
C ASP A 166 -1.18 -3.65 -17.74
N GLU A 167 -0.29 -4.65 -17.74
CA GLU A 167 1.15 -4.50 -17.45
C GLU A 167 1.89 -3.64 -18.48
N ASN A 168 1.49 -3.68 -19.76
CA ASN A 168 2.06 -2.84 -20.81
C ASN A 168 1.97 -1.35 -20.47
N THR A 169 0.86 -0.95 -19.84
CA THR A 169 0.67 0.44 -19.40
C THR A 169 1.67 0.86 -18.32
N MET A 170 2.30 -0.08 -17.63
CA MET A 170 3.23 0.14 -16.52
C MET A 170 4.70 -0.14 -16.89
N LEU A 171 5.01 -0.58 -18.11
CA LEU A 171 6.39 -0.93 -18.51
C LEU A 171 7.38 0.24 -18.48
N HIS A 172 6.86 1.47 -18.60
CA HIS A 172 7.65 2.69 -18.51
C HIS A 172 7.92 3.10 -17.04
N LEU A 173 7.38 2.37 -16.07
CA LEU A 173 7.55 2.55 -14.64
C LEU A 173 8.43 1.45 -14.06
N THR A 174 8.80 1.57 -12.79
CA THR A 174 9.51 0.54 -12.05
C THR A 174 8.68 -0.74 -11.95
N SER A 175 9.34 -1.90 -11.86
CA SER A 175 8.72 -3.16 -11.47
C SER A 175 8.27 -3.11 -9.99
N HIS A 176 7.55 -4.14 -9.53
CA HIS A 176 7.14 -4.22 -8.13
C HIS A 176 8.34 -4.26 -7.19
N GLU A 177 9.30 -5.15 -7.45
CA GLU A 177 10.50 -5.34 -6.65
C GLU A 177 11.36 -4.07 -6.60
N GLU A 178 11.47 -3.37 -7.73
CA GLU A 178 12.16 -2.08 -7.78
C GLU A 178 11.43 -0.99 -7.00
N THR A 179 10.09 -0.98 -7.04
CA THR A 179 9.27 -0.05 -6.27
C THR A 179 9.47 -0.28 -4.77
N GLU A 180 9.48 -1.54 -4.32
CA GLU A 180 9.77 -1.91 -2.94
C GLU A 180 11.21 -1.51 -2.55
N ARG A 181 12.18 -1.69 -3.44
CA ARG A 181 13.56 -1.25 -3.22
C ARG A 181 13.65 0.27 -3.03
N VAL A 182 12.97 1.06 -3.86
CA VAL A 182 12.91 2.53 -3.71
C VAL A 182 12.33 2.90 -2.34
N PHE A 183 11.22 2.27 -1.93
CA PHE A 183 10.67 2.48 -0.59
C PHE A 183 11.65 2.08 0.52
N GLY A 184 12.38 0.98 0.36
CA GLY A 184 13.40 0.54 1.31
C GLY A 184 14.52 1.58 1.49
N VAL A 185 15.02 2.14 0.39
CA VAL A 185 16.04 3.20 0.41
C VAL A 185 15.50 4.49 1.05
N MET A 186 14.26 4.88 0.74
CA MET A 186 13.62 6.02 1.39
C MET A 186 13.45 5.80 2.90
N LEU A 187 13.11 4.59 3.32
CA LEU A 187 13.02 4.22 4.73
C LEU A 187 14.38 4.31 5.41
N ASP A 188 15.44 3.78 4.81
CA ASP A 188 16.80 3.90 5.35
C ASP A 188 17.18 5.37 5.58
N ASP A 189 16.83 6.24 4.64
CA ASP A 189 17.05 7.69 4.74
C ASP A 189 16.28 8.33 5.90
N VAL A 190 15.00 7.96 6.06
CA VAL A 190 14.17 8.44 7.18
C VAL A 190 14.73 7.98 8.52
N TYR A 191 15.13 6.73 8.65
CA TYR A 191 15.69 6.20 9.90
C TYR A 191 17.07 6.79 10.22
N GLU A 192 17.91 7.04 9.22
CA GLU A 192 19.16 7.77 9.38
C GLU A 192 18.89 9.19 9.94
N ALA A 193 17.91 9.90 9.37
CA ALA A 193 17.53 11.22 9.84
C ALA A 193 16.93 11.20 11.27
N VAL A 194 16.12 10.20 11.59
CA VAL A 194 15.60 9.99 12.96
C VAL A 194 16.74 9.86 13.97
N ASN A 195 17.75 9.04 13.67
CA ASN A 195 18.89 8.82 14.56
C ASN A 195 19.67 10.13 14.80
N GLN A 196 19.95 10.89 13.74
CA GLN A 196 20.67 12.16 13.87
C GLN A 196 19.89 13.20 14.69
N VAL A 197 18.58 13.32 14.48
CA VAL A 197 17.74 14.24 15.25
C VAL A 197 17.61 13.77 16.70
N ALA A 198 17.55 12.45 16.95
CA ALA A 198 17.49 11.89 18.30
C ALA A 198 18.75 12.24 19.09
N GLU A 199 19.93 12.05 18.48
CA GLU A 199 21.22 12.42 19.06
C GLU A 199 21.29 13.92 19.35
N HIS A 200 20.86 14.76 18.40
CA HIS A 200 20.87 16.21 18.55
C HIS A 200 19.98 16.69 19.70
N TYR A 201 18.77 16.11 19.82
CA TYR A 201 17.81 16.44 20.88
C TYR A 201 18.04 15.67 22.18
N LYS A 202 19.04 14.78 22.23
CA LYS A 202 19.33 13.91 23.39
C LYS A 202 18.10 13.10 23.80
N VAL A 203 17.45 12.49 22.83
CA VAL A 203 16.32 11.58 23.00
C VAL A 203 16.86 10.16 23.03
N ASP A 204 16.59 9.44 24.12
CA ASP A 204 17.12 8.07 24.32
C ASP A 204 16.30 7.02 23.56
N VAL A 205 14.99 7.26 23.40
CA VAL A 205 14.07 6.32 22.75
C VAL A 205 13.10 7.08 21.84
N VAL A 206 13.05 6.67 20.57
CA VAL A 206 12.13 7.24 19.57
C VAL A 206 11.10 6.20 19.13
N PHE A 207 9.82 6.57 19.14
CA PHE A 207 8.72 5.71 18.69
C PHE A 207 8.17 6.11 17.32
N ASN A 208 7.73 5.12 16.54
CA ASN A 208 7.03 5.35 15.27
C ASN A 208 5.53 5.60 15.51
N SER A 209 5.07 6.85 15.35
CA SER A 209 3.66 7.23 15.55
C SER A 209 2.73 6.96 14.35
N SER A 210 3.21 6.24 13.34
CA SER A 210 2.42 5.92 12.13
C SER A 210 1.27 4.94 12.42
N PHE A 211 0.09 5.18 11.83
CA PHE A 211 -1.10 4.34 12.03
C PHE A 211 -1.31 3.34 10.88
N SER A 212 -1.26 2.04 11.16
CA SER A 212 -1.48 0.96 10.17
C SER A 212 -2.94 0.68 9.78
N VAL A 213 -3.95 1.34 10.38
CA VAL A 213 -5.37 0.98 10.17
C VAL A 213 -5.84 1.24 8.73
N GLU A 214 -5.03 1.95 7.95
CA GLU A 214 -5.40 2.47 6.66
C GLU A 214 -4.53 1.92 5.52
N ARG A 215 -4.44 0.60 5.31
CA ARG A 215 -3.67 0.08 4.15
C ARG A 215 -4.45 -0.77 3.15
N THR A 216 -5.71 -1.09 3.44
CA THR A 216 -6.58 -1.79 2.47
C THR A 216 -7.53 -0.81 1.81
N PRO A 217 -7.50 -0.63 0.47
CA PRO A 217 -8.46 0.21 -0.23
C PRO A 217 -9.86 -0.43 -0.17
N VAL A 218 -10.84 0.30 0.38
CA VAL A 218 -12.24 -0.16 0.47
C VAL A 218 -13.01 0.15 -0.83
N ASN A 219 -12.52 1.08 -1.65
CA ASN A 219 -13.15 1.45 -2.91
C ASN A 219 -12.09 1.77 -3.99
N PRO A 220 -11.98 0.98 -5.07
CA PRO A 220 -10.98 1.19 -6.14
C PRO A 220 -11.30 2.40 -7.03
N SER A 221 -12.48 3.00 -6.91
CA SER A 221 -12.98 4.06 -7.80
C SER A 221 -12.37 5.44 -7.56
N PHE A 222 -11.70 5.63 -6.43
CA PHE A 222 -11.12 6.92 -6.05
C PHE A 222 -9.61 6.78 -5.88
N THR A 223 -8.83 7.39 -6.77
CA THR A 223 -7.35 7.45 -6.65
C THR A 223 -6.95 8.88 -6.31
N PRO A 224 -6.27 9.12 -5.17
CA PRO A 224 -5.81 10.45 -4.80
C PRO A 224 -4.71 10.94 -5.75
N VAL A 225 -4.54 12.26 -5.83
CA VAL A 225 -3.44 12.90 -6.56
C VAL A 225 -2.24 13.05 -5.62
N ASN A 226 -1.04 12.82 -6.15
CA ASN A 226 0.21 13.04 -5.42
C ASN A 226 0.64 14.49 -5.63
N PRO A 227 0.58 15.37 -4.62
CA PRO A 227 0.92 16.76 -4.80
C PRO A 227 2.43 17.00 -4.88
N MET A 228 3.26 16.02 -4.52
CA MET A 228 4.71 16.24 -4.36
C MET A 228 5.41 16.57 -5.69
N ASP A 229 4.98 15.99 -6.81
CA ASP A 229 5.54 16.25 -8.14
C ASP A 229 5.36 17.73 -8.50
N GLU A 230 4.12 18.20 -8.40
CA GLU A 230 3.75 19.58 -8.70
C GLU A 230 4.38 20.54 -7.70
N PHE A 231 4.33 20.23 -6.40
CA PHE A 231 4.90 21.05 -5.35
C PHE A 231 6.37 21.38 -5.60
N PHE A 232 7.20 20.38 -5.91
CA PHE A 232 8.63 20.63 -6.17
C PHE A 232 8.91 21.25 -7.55
N ALA A 233 7.95 21.21 -8.48
CA ALA A 233 8.03 21.92 -9.74
C ALA A 233 7.65 23.41 -9.61
N MET A 234 6.87 23.76 -8.57
CA MET A 234 6.52 25.14 -8.28
C MET A 234 7.75 25.95 -7.83
N LYS A 235 7.64 27.27 -7.94
CA LYS A 235 8.58 28.21 -7.34
C LYS A 235 7.84 29.01 -6.28
N PRO A 236 7.89 28.60 -4.99
CA PRO A 236 7.29 29.38 -3.93
C PRO A 236 7.95 30.75 -3.91
N ASN A 237 7.21 31.77 -4.32
CA ASN A 237 7.66 33.15 -4.49
C ASN A 237 7.02 34.10 -3.45
N ARG A 238 6.25 33.53 -2.52
CA ARG A 238 5.53 34.22 -1.44
C ARG A 238 5.89 33.58 -0.12
N ASP A 239 5.46 34.21 0.96
CA ASP A 239 5.60 33.66 2.30
C ASP A 239 4.92 32.28 2.41
N ALA A 240 5.50 31.39 3.22
CA ALA A 240 5.03 30.02 3.38
C ALA A 240 3.56 29.94 3.82
N LYS A 241 3.14 30.84 4.72
CA LYS A 241 1.76 30.87 5.22
C LYS A 241 0.77 31.27 4.14
N GLU A 242 1.13 32.27 3.33
CA GLU A 242 0.32 32.71 2.19
C GLU A 242 0.20 31.60 1.15
N PHE A 243 1.30 30.92 0.84
CA PHE A 243 1.31 29.80 -0.10
C PHE A 243 0.36 28.68 0.31
N LEU A 244 0.29 28.35 1.61
CA LEU A 244 -0.55 27.26 2.13
C LEU A 244 -2.05 27.53 2.03
N VAL A 245 -2.46 28.80 2.09
CA VAL A 245 -3.87 29.23 2.04
C VAL A 245 -4.30 29.79 0.69
N ASP A 246 -3.37 29.91 -0.26
CA ASP A 246 -3.67 30.42 -1.60
C ASP A 246 -4.55 29.44 -2.37
N HIS A 247 -5.62 29.95 -2.95
CA HIS A 247 -6.54 29.22 -3.81
C HIS A 247 -6.10 29.21 -5.28
N GLY A 248 -5.01 29.91 -5.60
CA GLY A 248 -4.53 30.05 -6.97
C GLY A 248 -5.51 30.82 -7.86
N PRO A 249 -5.25 30.89 -9.18
CA PRO A 249 -6.05 31.70 -10.11
C PRO A 249 -7.42 31.11 -10.46
N ASN A 250 -7.70 29.85 -10.11
CA ASN A 250 -8.91 29.11 -10.50
C ASN A 250 -9.84 28.76 -9.32
N ASP A 251 -9.68 29.41 -8.16
CA ASP A 251 -10.38 29.02 -6.91
C ASP A 251 -10.20 27.53 -6.56
N GLU A 252 -8.98 27.02 -6.75
CA GLU A 252 -8.62 25.66 -6.38
C GLU A 252 -8.57 25.50 -4.86
N ALA A 253 -8.56 24.26 -4.38
CA ALA A 253 -8.42 23.99 -2.96
C ALA A 253 -7.04 24.50 -2.47
N PRO A 254 -6.96 25.15 -1.29
CA PRO A 254 -5.70 25.58 -0.73
C PRO A 254 -4.69 24.45 -0.64
N PHE A 255 -3.41 24.75 -0.87
CA PHE A 255 -2.37 23.73 -0.88
C PHE A 255 -2.27 22.96 0.46
N ALA A 256 -2.55 23.61 1.59
CA ALA A 256 -2.65 22.94 2.89
C ALA A 256 -3.70 21.81 2.89
N MET A 257 -4.89 22.05 2.31
CA MET A 257 -5.93 21.03 2.21
C MET A 257 -5.48 19.87 1.30
N THR A 258 -4.75 20.17 0.23
CA THR A 258 -4.20 19.16 -0.67
C THR A 258 -3.14 18.29 0.04
N LEU A 259 -2.25 18.89 0.84
CA LEU A 259 -1.29 18.16 1.66
C LEU A 259 -1.95 17.32 2.75
N ASP A 260 -2.93 17.87 3.47
CA ASP A 260 -3.70 17.12 4.46
C ASP A 260 -4.38 15.91 3.83
N TYR A 261 -5.01 16.12 2.69
CA TYR A 261 -5.66 15.07 1.93
C TYR A 261 -4.67 13.98 1.52
N TRP A 262 -3.51 14.39 1.00
CA TRP A 262 -2.44 13.48 0.63
C TRP A 262 -1.99 12.66 1.84
N LEU A 263 -1.65 13.29 2.96
CA LEU A 263 -1.16 12.62 4.17
C LEU A 263 -2.19 11.70 4.84
N ALA A 264 -3.48 11.95 4.61
CA ALA A 264 -4.56 11.04 5.00
C ALA A 264 -4.64 9.79 4.09
N CYS A 265 -4.13 9.86 2.86
CA CYS A 265 -4.21 8.77 1.88
C CYS A 265 -3.09 7.71 2.00
N GLN A 266 -2.64 7.40 3.21
CA GLN A 266 -1.53 6.45 3.45
C GLN A 266 -1.74 5.09 2.76
N ARG A 267 -3.00 4.64 2.63
CA ARG A 267 -3.33 3.38 1.95
C ARG A 267 -2.82 3.35 0.52
N TRP A 268 -3.02 4.44 -0.20
CA TRP A 268 -2.69 4.55 -1.61
C TRP A 268 -1.20 4.77 -1.82
N ALA A 269 -0.58 5.55 -0.95
CA ALA A 269 0.86 5.81 -0.98
C ALA A 269 1.69 4.53 -0.78
N PHE A 270 1.20 3.59 0.04
CA PHE A 270 1.98 2.43 0.47
C PHE A 270 1.42 1.07 0.02
N ARG A 271 0.44 1.01 -0.89
CA ARG A 271 -0.21 -0.25 -1.32
C ARG A 271 0.72 -1.28 -1.97
N THR A 272 1.92 -0.87 -2.37
CA THR A 272 2.95 -1.71 -3.00
C THR A 272 4.23 -1.79 -2.18
N THR A 273 4.15 -1.47 -0.89
CA THR A 273 5.23 -1.75 0.08
C THR A 273 4.64 -2.52 1.26
N SER A 274 5.38 -3.53 1.70
CA SER A 274 5.04 -4.38 2.83
C SER A 274 6.08 -4.29 3.96
N ASP A 275 6.93 -3.25 3.96
CA ASP A 275 8.04 -3.12 4.89
C ASP A 275 7.55 -3.00 6.35
N PRO A 276 7.97 -3.90 7.27
CA PRO A 276 7.51 -3.92 8.65
C PRO A 276 7.95 -2.70 9.46
N ARG A 277 8.95 -1.93 9.01
CA ARG A 277 9.37 -0.67 9.65
C ARG A 277 8.29 0.41 9.55
N LEU A 278 7.34 0.26 8.63
CA LEU A 278 6.16 1.11 8.53
C LEU A 278 5.11 0.77 9.60
N ASP A 279 5.23 -0.36 10.28
CA ASP A 279 4.22 -0.85 11.23
C ASP A 279 4.42 -0.33 12.68
N LYS A 280 3.32 -0.39 13.44
CA LYS A 280 3.00 0.47 14.61
C LYS A 280 3.95 0.35 15.81
N MET A 281 4.13 1.47 16.54
CA MET A 281 3.90 1.52 18.00
C MET A 281 3.69 2.96 18.56
N PHE A 282 2.57 3.17 19.27
CA PHE A 282 2.14 4.47 19.82
C PHE A 282 2.58 4.66 21.29
N LEU A 283 3.05 5.86 21.64
CA LEU A 283 3.09 6.34 23.02
C LEU A 283 2.63 7.82 23.07
N LYS A 284 1.73 8.12 24.02
CA LYS A 284 1.20 9.47 24.26
C LYS A 284 2.14 10.21 25.21
N GLY A 285 2.85 11.22 24.69
CA GLY A 285 3.87 12.00 25.40
C GLY A 285 5.27 11.83 24.78
N GLY A 286 6.13 12.85 24.90
CA GLY A 286 7.46 12.89 24.27
C GLY A 286 7.61 14.06 23.28
N LEU A 287 8.84 14.29 22.81
CA LEU A 287 9.15 15.33 21.82
C LEU A 287 8.77 14.86 20.40
N ASP A 288 7.95 15.63 19.69
CA ASP A 288 7.69 15.39 18.26
C ASP A 288 8.93 15.80 17.45
N MET A 289 9.55 14.82 16.80
CA MET A 289 10.74 15.02 15.98
C MET A 289 10.41 15.05 14.49
N THR A 290 9.14 14.81 14.11
CA THR A 290 8.72 14.69 12.71
C THR A 290 9.12 15.89 11.84
N PRO A 291 8.91 17.16 12.27
CA PRO A 291 9.30 18.31 11.45
C PRO A 291 10.81 18.40 11.22
N ALA A 292 11.61 18.16 12.26
CA ALA A 292 13.07 18.20 12.20
C ALA A 292 13.65 17.07 11.33
N VAL A 293 13.08 15.86 11.40
CA VAL A 293 13.45 14.73 10.55
C VAL A 293 13.19 15.06 9.07
N ILE A 294 12.02 15.60 8.75
CA ILE A 294 11.67 16.00 7.37
C ILE A 294 12.61 17.11 6.88
N ASP A 295 12.90 18.10 7.73
CA ASP A 295 13.83 19.18 7.37
C ASP A 295 15.22 18.65 7.04
N LEU A 296 15.74 17.72 7.85
CA LEU A 296 17.05 17.10 7.64
C LEU A 296 17.10 16.29 6.32
N ILE A 297 16.04 15.54 6.00
CA ILE A 297 15.90 14.86 4.70
C ILE A 297 15.93 15.91 3.57
N TYR A 298 15.17 17.00 3.70
CA TYR A 298 15.10 18.02 2.65
C TYR A 298 16.46 18.70 2.43
N GLN A 299 17.20 18.96 3.51
CA GLN A 299 18.59 19.44 3.44
C GLN A 299 19.49 18.44 2.70
N LYS A 300 19.44 17.14 3.04
CA LYS A 300 20.23 16.08 2.41
C LYS A 300 19.97 15.98 0.90
N HIS A 301 18.71 16.13 0.47
CA HIS A 301 18.32 16.12 -0.95
C HIS A 301 18.41 17.50 -1.63
N LYS A 302 18.97 18.51 -0.96
CA LYS A 302 19.19 19.87 -1.49
C LYS A 302 17.90 20.56 -1.95
N ILE A 303 16.78 20.29 -1.27
CA ILE A 303 15.53 21.02 -1.48
C ILE A 303 15.70 22.46 -1.03
N SER A 304 15.21 23.41 -1.84
CA SER A 304 15.36 24.84 -1.57
C SER A 304 14.72 25.24 -0.24
N ALA A 305 15.25 26.29 0.40
CA ALA A 305 14.69 26.85 1.63
C ALA A 305 13.19 27.19 1.52
N ALA A 306 12.75 27.81 0.43
CA ALA A 306 11.35 28.19 0.26
C ALA A 306 10.37 27.00 0.33
N HIS A 307 10.70 25.87 -0.32
CA HIS A 307 9.90 24.64 -0.21
C HIS A 307 9.96 24.03 1.21
N ARG A 308 11.13 24.09 1.86
CA ARG A 308 11.27 23.63 3.24
C ARG A 308 10.38 24.46 4.17
N ASP A 309 10.39 25.78 4.05
CA ASP A 309 9.61 26.70 4.87
C ASP A 309 8.11 26.43 4.74
N VAL A 310 7.61 26.15 3.52
CA VAL A 310 6.20 25.75 3.29
C VAL A 310 5.86 24.48 4.07
N ILE A 311 6.67 23.42 3.96
CA ILE A 311 6.40 22.15 4.66
C ILE A 311 6.53 22.32 6.18
N GLN A 312 7.51 23.09 6.66
CA GLN A 312 7.66 23.36 8.09
C GLN A 312 6.47 24.17 8.63
N GLU A 313 6.00 25.17 7.90
CA GLU A 313 4.84 25.96 8.29
C GLU A 313 3.55 25.13 8.31
N PHE A 314 3.39 24.22 7.35
CA PHE A 314 2.30 23.26 7.33
C PHE A 314 2.33 22.35 8.57
N LEU A 315 3.48 21.75 8.89
CA LEU A 315 3.62 20.81 10.00
C LEU A 315 3.44 21.48 11.38
N LYS A 316 3.82 22.76 11.54
CA LYS A 316 3.55 23.51 12.78
C LYS A 316 2.06 23.63 13.09
N ASN A 317 1.23 23.72 12.06
CA ASN A 317 -0.20 23.98 12.21
C ASN A 317 -1.03 22.69 12.33
N HIS A 318 -0.46 21.52 12.09
CA HIS A 318 -1.18 20.23 11.94
C HIS A 318 -0.58 19.06 12.73
N ASN A 319 0.27 19.35 13.73
CA ASN A 319 0.80 18.37 14.69
C ASN A 319 0.27 18.61 16.11
#